data_AF-A0A966YJE4-F1
#
_entry.id   AF-A0A966YJE4-F1
#
_cell.length_a   1.000
_cell.length_b   1.000
_cell.length_c   1.000
_cell.angle_alpha   90.00
_cell.angle_beta   90.00
_cell.angle_gamma   90.00
#
_symmetry.space_group_name_H-M   'P 1'
#
loop_
_entity.id
_entity.type
_entity.pdbx_description
1 polymer ?
#
loop_
_entity_poly.entity_id
_entity_poly.type
_entity_poly.pdbx_seq_one_letter_code
_entity_poly.pdbx_strand_id
1 'polypeptide(L)'
;EIERRSLAENPEAETRELAAIFRDRGLDPEQAAQIAEGVMSDPDVALDVHAREELGVDPDGGANPFQVALASFVAFAIGASVPLLPWLVAEGTTATSWSVALGATAAALVGWLVGTLTERSRVRTAIRQVLVAVLACGATYTIGSVLGVSVS
;
A
#
# COMPACT_ATOMS: atom_id res chain seq x y z
N GLU A 1 -4.64 14.62 -16.20
CA GLU A 1 -5.55 15.70 -16.64
C GLU A 1 -5.14 17.06 -16.13
N ILE A 2 -4.96 17.23 -14.81
CA ILE A 2 -4.42 18.48 -14.24
C ILE A 2 -3.07 18.82 -14.88
N GLU A 3 -2.15 17.84 -14.91
CA GLU A 3 -0.81 18.01 -15.50
C GLU A 3 -0.83 18.38 -16.99
N ARG A 4 -1.65 17.65 -17.77
CA ARG A 4 -1.85 17.94 -19.19
C ARG A 4 -2.34 19.38 -19.43
N ARG A 5 -3.17 19.92 -18.53
CA ARG A 5 -3.62 21.31 -18.60
C ARG A 5 -2.51 22.29 -18.22
N SER A 6 -1.74 22.01 -17.18
CA SER A 6 -0.61 22.86 -16.76
C SER A 6 0.45 22.99 -17.87
N LEU A 7 0.82 21.87 -18.49
CA LEU A 7 1.73 21.82 -19.66
C LEU A 7 1.21 22.63 -20.85
N ALA A 8 -0.10 22.68 -21.06
CA ALA A 8 -0.72 23.46 -22.14
C ALA A 8 -0.85 24.95 -21.81
N GLU A 9 -1.14 25.30 -20.56
CA GLU A 9 -1.38 26.68 -20.12
C GLU A 9 -0.08 27.43 -19.81
N ASN A 10 0.94 26.76 -19.27
CA ASN A 10 2.18 27.39 -18.79
C ASN A 10 3.45 26.59 -19.13
N PRO A 11 3.72 26.26 -20.41
CA PRO A 11 4.86 25.41 -20.78
C PRO A 11 6.22 25.94 -20.29
N GLU A 12 6.44 27.25 -20.30
CA GLU A 12 7.69 27.83 -19.79
C GLU A 12 7.88 27.66 -18.28
N ALA A 13 6.78 27.63 -17.51
CA ALA A 13 6.84 27.39 -16.08
C ALA A 13 7.16 25.93 -15.80
N GLU A 14 6.50 25.01 -16.49
CA GLU A 14 6.73 23.57 -16.37
C GLU A 14 8.16 23.18 -16.77
N THR A 15 8.72 23.75 -17.85
CA THR A 15 10.13 23.53 -18.21
C THR A 15 11.09 23.93 -17.09
N ARG A 16 10.81 25.04 -16.39
CA ARG A 16 11.64 25.49 -15.26
C ARG A 16 11.47 24.60 -14.03
N GLU A 17 10.27 24.06 -13.82
CA GLU A 17 9.97 23.11 -12.75
C GLU A 17 10.73 21.80 -12.98
N LEU A 18 10.64 21.23 -14.18
CA LEU A 18 11.37 20.01 -14.55
C LEU A 18 12.89 20.19 -14.46
N ALA A 19 13.41 21.35 -14.89
CA ALA A 19 14.82 21.68 -14.71
C ALA A 19 15.21 21.82 -13.23
N ALA A 20 14.31 22.24 -12.35
CA ALA A 20 14.55 22.25 -10.90
C ALA A 20 14.63 20.81 -10.34
N ILE A 21 13.72 19.93 -10.75
CA ILE A 21 13.72 18.52 -10.33
C ILE A 21 15.04 17.83 -10.74
N PHE A 22 15.51 18.07 -11.96
CA PHE A 22 16.79 17.52 -12.42
C PHE A 22 17.99 18.04 -11.64
N ARG A 23 18.00 19.33 -11.27
CA ARG A 23 19.06 19.89 -10.40
C ARG A 23 19.06 19.27 -9.01
N ASP A 24 17.88 19.05 -8.42
CA ASP A 24 17.75 18.40 -7.11
C ASP A 24 18.23 16.93 -7.15
N ARG A 25 18.22 16.30 -8.32
CA ARG A 25 18.82 14.98 -8.58
C ARG A 25 20.32 15.01 -8.86
N GLY A 26 20.95 16.18 -8.82
CA GLY A 26 22.39 16.36 -8.93
C GLY A 26 22.91 16.71 -10.32
N LEU A 27 22.03 17.05 -11.28
CA LEU A 27 22.47 17.56 -12.58
C LEU A 27 22.95 19.01 -12.47
N ASP A 28 24.01 19.35 -13.21
CA ASP A 28 24.47 20.73 -13.32
C ASP A 28 23.36 21.62 -13.94
N PRO A 29 23.24 22.90 -13.56
CA PRO A 29 22.13 23.76 -13.98
C PRO A 29 21.94 23.84 -15.51
N GLU A 30 23.04 23.86 -16.25
CA GLU A 30 23.01 23.97 -17.72
C GLU A 30 22.55 22.66 -18.37
N GLN A 31 22.96 21.51 -17.84
CA GLN A 31 22.50 20.20 -18.29
C GLN A 31 21.03 19.97 -17.95
N ALA A 32 20.61 20.35 -16.73
CA ALA A 32 19.23 20.24 -16.29
C ALA A 32 18.27 21.06 -17.17
N ALA A 33 18.67 22.28 -17.55
CA ALA A 33 17.90 23.12 -18.47
C ALA A 33 17.79 22.49 -19.87
N GLN A 34 18.91 22.02 -20.44
CA GLN A 34 18.91 21.40 -21.77
C GLN A 34 18.07 20.12 -21.83
N ILE A 35 18.14 19.28 -20.79
CA ILE A 35 17.33 18.05 -20.72
C ILE A 35 15.84 18.41 -20.57
N ALA A 36 15.50 19.36 -19.71
CA ALA A 36 14.12 19.79 -19.53
C ALA A 36 13.53 20.35 -20.84
N GLU A 37 14.26 21.21 -21.56
CA GLU A 37 13.82 21.70 -22.88
C GLU A 37 13.65 20.57 -23.90
N GLY A 38 14.56 19.58 -23.90
CA GLY A 38 14.46 18.41 -24.76
C GLY A 38 13.23 17.56 -24.46
N VAL A 39 12.94 17.31 -23.18
CA VAL A 39 11.73 16.58 -22.75
C VAL A 39 10.47 17.35 -23.12
N MET A 40 10.46 18.66 -22.90
CA MET A 40 9.32 19.55 -23.19
C MET A 40 9.03 19.74 -24.69
N SER A 41 9.92 19.25 -25.57
CA SER A 41 9.73 19.33 -27.03
C SER A 41 8.66 18.36 -27.55
N ASP A 42 8.37 17.29 -26.82
CA ASP A 42 7.31 16.33 -27.12
C ASP A 42 6.29 16.35 -25.97
N PRO A 43 5.05 16.82 -26.22
CA PRO A 43 4.02 16.93 -25.18
C PRO A 43 3.66 15.60 -24.49
N ASP A 44 3.77 14.47 -25.19
CA ASP A 44 3.47 13.16 -24.62
C ASP A 44 4.61 12.69 -23.71
N VAL A 45 5.86 12.94 -24.11
CA VAL A 45 7.04 12.66 -23.28
C VAL A 45 7.08 13.60 -22.07
N ALA A 46 6.78 14.89 -22.25
CA ALA A 46 6.69 15.86 -21.18
C ALA A 46 5.68 15.45 -20.11
N LEU A 47 4.49 15.02 -20.54
CA LEU A 47 3.45 14.55 -19.63
C LEU A 47 3.86 13.29 -18.88
N ASP A 48 4.48 12.31 -19.55
CA ASP A 48 4.96 11.09 -18.91
C ASP A 48 6.05 11.39 -17.87
N VAL A 49 7.02 12.22 -18.23
CA VAL A 49 8.11 12.60 -17.33
C VAL A 49 7.57 13.38 -16.14
N HIS A 50 6.74 14.40 -16.32
CA HIS A 50 6.12 15.11 -15.19
C HIS A 50 5.29 14.17 -14.30
N ALA A 51 4.47 13.28 -14.88
CA ALA A 51 3.67 12.33 -14.11
C ALA A 51 4.52 11.38 -13.26
N ARG A 52 5.66 10.93 -13.78
CA ARG A 52 6.59 10.06 -13.04
C ARG A 52 7.41 10.82 -12.01
N GLU A 53 7.89 11.99 -12.37
CA GLU A 53 8.86 12.77 -11.59
C GLU A 53 8.19 13.54 -10.45
N GLU A 54 7.00 14.11 -10.68
CA GLU A 54 6.29 14.93 -9.70
C GLU A 54 5.23 14.15 -8.93
N LEU A 55 4.46 13.31 -9.63
CA LEU A 55 3.35 12.58 -9.00
C LEU A 55 3.78 11.18 -8.52
N GLY A 56 4.92 10.67 -8.97
CA GLY A 56 5.37 9.31 -8.66
C GLY A 56 4.44 8.23 -9.23
N VAL A 57 3.67 8.56 -10.26
CA VAL A 57 2.71 7.65 -10.90
C VAL A 57 3.27 7.23 -12.25
N ASP A 58 3.21 5.94 -12.55
CA ASP A 58 3.51 5.43 -13.89
C ASP A 58 2.24 5.46 -14.75
N PRO A 59 2.11 6.39 -15.72
CA PRO A 59 0.88 6.55 -16.50
C PRO A 59 0.57 5.34 -17.39
N ASP A 60 1.59 4.57 -17.78
CA ASP A 60 1.45 3.36 -18.60
C ASP A 60 1.46 2.05 -17.78
N GLY A 61 1.88 2.12 -16.51
CA GLY A 61 2.18 0.95 -15.66
C GLY A 61 1.27 0.75 -14.45
N GLY A 62 0.24 1.57 -14.28
CA GLY A 62 -0.72 1.42 -13.17
C GLY A 62 -1.42 0.05 -13.20
N ALA A 63 -1.29 -0.73 -12.12
CA ALA A 63 -2.00 -2.00 -12.00
C ALA A 63 -3.51 -1.79 -12.18
N ASN A 64 -4.15 -2.63 -13.01
CA ASN A 64 -5.58 -2.50 -13.30
C ASN A 64 -6.39 -2.47 -11.98
N PRO A 65 -7.18 -1.42 -11.71
CA PRO A 65 -7.88 -1.26 -10.43
C PRO A 65 -8.76 -2.45 -10.05
N PHE A 66 -9.41 -3.08 -11.03
CA PHE A 66 -10.22 -4.28 -10.79
C PHE A 66 -9.37 -5.48 -10.41
N GLN A 67 -8.20 -5.66 -11.03
CA GLN A 67 -7.28 -6.73 -10.66
C GLN A 67 -6.75 -6.55 -9.24
N VAL A 68 -6.37 -5.31 -8.86
CA VAL A 68 -5.91 -4.99 -7.50
C VAL A 68 -7.02 -5.23 -6.48
N ALA A 69 -8.25 -4.80 -6.77
CA ALA A 69 -9.40 -5.01 -5.90
C ALA A 69 -9.72 -6.51 -5.72
N LEU A 70 -9.76 -7.28 -6.80
CA LEU A 70 -10.04 -8.71 -6.76
C LEU A 70 -8.93 -9.48 -6.02
N ALA A 71 -7.67 -9.17 -6.28
CA ALA A 71 -6.54 -9.77 -5.56
C ALA A 71 -6.63 -9.48 -4.04
N SER A 72 -6.96 -8.23 -3.67
CA SER A 72 -7.14 -7.83 -2.27
C SER A 72 -8.30 -8.57 -1.61
N PHE A 73 -9.44 -8.69 -2.31
CA PHE A 73 -10.60 -9.43 -1.83
C PHE A 73 -10.28 -10.91 -1.58
N VAL A 74 -9.65 -11.58 -2.53
CA VAL A 74 -9.28 -13.00 -2.40
C VAL A 74 -8.28 -13.20 -1.27
N ALA A 75 -7.24 -12.36 -1.18
CA ALA A 75 -6.27 -12.43 -0.10
C ALA A 75 -6.92 -12.22 1.28
N PHE A 76 -7.82 -11.24 1.40
CA PHE A 76 -8.59 -11.01 2.62
C PHE A 76 -9.48 -12.20 2.97
N ALA A 77 -10.24 -12.73 2.01
CA ALA A 77 -11.16 -13.85 2.23
C ALA A 77 -10.40 -15.10 2.73
N ILE A 78 -9.26 -15.42 2.12
CA ILE A 78 -8.41 -16.54 2.56
C ILE A 78 -7.90 -16.29 3.98
N GLY A 79 -7.35 -15.11 4.26
CA GLY A 79 -6.82 -14.78 5.59
C GLY A 79 -7.90 -14.78 6.69
N ALA A 80 -9.08 -14.22 6.40
CA ALA A 80 -10.21 -14.16 7.32
C ALA A 80 -10.81 -15.55 7.59
N SER A 81 -10.66 -16.50 6.68
CA SER A 81 -11.15 -17.88 6.87
C SER A 81 -10.34 -18.67 7.90
N VAL A 82 -9.04 -18.38 8.07
CA VAL A 82 -8.14 -19.12 8.98
C VAL A 82 -8.65 -19.18 10.43
N PRO A 83 -8.98 -18.06 11.10
CA PRO A 83 -9.50 -18.10 12.47
C PRO A 83 -10.93 -18.66 12.57
N LEU A 84 -11.65 -18.86 11.46
CA LEU A 84 -12.98 -19.46 11.46
C LEU A 84 -12.94 -20.99 11.45
N LEU A 85 -11.84 -21.60 10.98
CA LEU A 85 -11.73 -23.06 10.86
C LEU A 85 -12.02 -23.83 12.17
N PRO A 86 -11.55 -23.39 13.36
CA PRO A 86 -11.84 -24.10 14.61
C PRO A 86 -13.32 -24.17 14.95
N TRP A 87 -14.12 -23.18 14.54
CA TRP A 87 -15.56 -23.12 14.80
C TRP A 87 -16.37 -24.12 13.95
N LEU A 88 -15.76 -24.75 12.95
CA LEU A 88 -16.41 -25.80 12.17
C LEU A 88 -16.45 -27.16 12.88
N VAL A 89 -15.58 -27.35 13.89
CA VAL A 89 -15.34 -28.66 14.52
C VAL A 89 -15.32 -28.61 16.05
N ALA A 90 -15.28 -27.42 16.64
CA ALA A 90 -15.25 -27.22 18.08
C ALA A 90 -16.18 -26.07 18.48
N GLU A 91 -16.53 -26.03 19.77
CA GLU A 91 -17.39 -25.01 20.36
C GLU A 91 -16.75 -24.41 21.62
N GLY A 92 -17.35 -23.31 22.11
CA GLY A 92 -16.98 -22.67 23.37
C GLY A 92 -15.54 -22.19 23.45
N THR A 93 -14.93 -22.36 24.62
CA THR A 93 -13.58 -21.89 24.93
C THR A 93 -12.50 -22.59 24.12
N THR A 94 -12.73 -23.84 23.73
CA THR A 94 -11.81 -24.61 22.88
C THR A 94 -11.72 -24.00 21.50
N ALA A 95 -12.86 -23.74 20.84
CA ALA A 95 -12.90 -23.08 19.53
C ALA A 95 -12.25 -21.69 19.57
N THR A 96 -12.56 -20.93 20.62
CA THR A 96 -12.00 -19.59 20.83
C THR A 96 -10.47 -19.63 20.95
N SER A 97 -9.91 -20.52 21.76
CA SER A 97 -8.46 -20.62 21.98
C SER A 97 -7.71 -21.00 20.70
N TRP A 98 -8.24 -21.97 19.95
CA TRP A 98 -7.68 -22.36 18.65
C TRP A 98 -7.81 -21.25 17.60
N SER A 99 -8.93 -20.52 17.59
CA SER A 99 -9.16 -19.40 16.69
C SER A 99 -8.13 -18.29 16.91
N VAL A 100 -7.89 -17.91 18.16
CA VAL A 100 -6.87 -16.92 18.54
C VAL A 100 -5.48 -17.40 18.17
N ALA A 101 -5.13 -18.66 18.47
CA ALA A 101 -3.81 -19.22 18.16
C ALA A 101 -3.52 -19.25 16.65
N LEU A 102 -4.48 -19.71 15.84
CA LEU A 102 -4.35 -19.73 14.39
C LEU A 102 -4.30 -18.32 13.80
N GLY A 103 -5.16 -17.41 14.27
CA GLY A 103 -5.16 -16.01 13.83
C GLY A 103 -3.83 -15.30 14.13
N ALA A 104 -3.30 -15.44 15.35
CA ALA A 104 -2.01 -14.86 15.73
C ALA A 104 -0.85 -15.47 14.92
N THR A 105 -0.87 -16.78 14.69
CA THR A 105 0.15 -17.47 13.87
C THR A 105 0.10 -16.99 12.43
N ALA A 106 -1.09 -16.89 11.83
CA ALA A 106 -1.27 -16.38 10.48
C ALA A 106 -0.79 -14.92 10.36
N ALA A 107 -1.13 -14.05 11.32
CA ALA A 107 -0.65 -12.67 11.37
C ALA A 107 0.89 -12.61 11.47
N ALA A 108 1.50 -13.44 12.31
CA ALA A 108 2.96 -13.52 12.43
C ALA A 108 3.63 -13.96 11.11
N LEU A 109 3.08 -14.99 10.44
CA LEU A 109 3.59 -15.50 9.16
C LEU A 109 3.48 -14.45 8.05
N VAL A 110 2.33 -13.77 7.95
CA VAL A 110 2.14 -12.68 6.99
C VAL A 110 3.12 -11.54 7.28
N GLY A 111 3.27 -11.12 8.54
CA GLY A 111 4.22 -10.07 8.90
C GLY A 111 5.68 -10.47 8.63
N TRP A 112 6.05 -11.73 8.84
CA TRP A 112 7.37 -12.25 8.49
C TRP A 112 7.60 -12.23 6.98
N LEU A 113 6.61 -12.64 6.18
CA LEU A 113 6.68 -12.64 4.72
C LEU A 113 6.82 -11.22 4.18
N VAL A 114 5.99 -10.29 4.66
CA VAL A 114 6.09 -8.86 4.30
C VAL A 114 7.45 -8.29 4.67
N GLY A 115 7.98 -8.62 5.86
CA GLY A 115 9.32 -8.21 6.26
C GLY A 115 10.40 -8.72 5.31
N THR A 116 10.27 -9.96 4.84
CA THR A 116 11.21 -10.58 3.88
C THR A 116 11.12 -9.93 2.50
N LEU A 117 9.91 -9.72 1.98
CA LEU A 117 9.67 -9.12 0.66
C LEU A 117 10.05 -7.64 0.58
N THR A 118 10.04 -6.93 1.72
CA THR A 118 10.37 -5.50 1.78
C THR A 118 11.79 -5.23 2.28
N GLU A 119 12.62 -6.26 2.42
CA GLU A 119 13.99 -6.18 2.95
C GLU A 119 14.07 -5.48 4.33
N ARG A 120 13.00 -5.59 5.12
CA ARG A 120 12.92 -5.03 6.48
C ARG A 120 13.13 -6.13 7.52
N SER A 121 13.27 -5.74 8.79
CA SER A 121 13.38 -6.69 9.89
C SER A 121 12.15 -7.61 9.96
N ARG A 122 12.35 -8.90 9.67
CA ARG A 122 11.32 -9.95 9.69
C ARG A 122 10.60 -10.02 11.04
N VAL A 123 11.38 -9.96 12.12
CA VAL A 123 10.87 -10.05 13.50
C VAL A 123 10.02 -8.82 13.84
N ARG A 124 10.50 -7.61 13.53
CA ARG A 124 9.76 -6.38 13.82
C ARG A 124 8.44 -6.32 13.06
N THR A 125 8.42 -6.72 11.79
CA THR A 125 7.21 -6.72 10.98
C THR A 125 6.21 -7.79 11.45
N ALA A 126 6.68 -8.98 11.82
CA ALA A 126 5.85 -10.03 12.41
C ALA A 126 5.20 -9.58 13.72
N ILE A 127 5.99 -9.03 14.66
CA ILE A 127 5.47 -8.51 15.95
C ILE A 127 4.45 -7.40 15.70
N ARG A 128 4.75 -6.45 14.81
CA ARG A 128 3.81 -5.38 14.46
C ARG A 128 2.47 -5.93 13.97
N GLN A 129 2.50 -6.94 13.11
CA GLN A 129 1.29 -7.52 12.53
C GLN A 129 0.43 -8.24 13.59
N VAL A 130 1.07 -8.99 14.50
CA VAL A 130 0.39 -9.63 15.64
C VAL A 130 -0.21 -8.58 16.57
N LEU A 131 0.52 -7.51 16.88
CA LEU A 131 0.01 -6.44 17.75
C LEU A 131 -1.23 -5.76 17.17
N VAL A 132 -1.22 -5.43 15.87
CA VAL A 132 -2.39 -4.86 15.20
C VAL A 132 -3.58 -5.81 15.27
N ALA A 133 -3.37 -7.11 15.03
CA ALA A 133 -4.43 -8.12 15.11
C ALA A 133 -5.01 -8.23 16.54
N VAL A 134 -4.14 -8.31 17.56
CA VAL A 134 -4.57 -8.38 18.97
C VAL A 134 -5.34 -7.12 19.38
N LEU A 135 -4.87 -5.94 18.97
CA LEU A 135 -5.57 -4.68 19.27
C LEU A 135 -6.94 -4.63 18.59
N ALA A 136 -7.04 -5.04 17.33
CA ALA A 136 -8.31 -5.11 16.62
C ALA A 136 -9.29 -6.11 17.27
N CYS A 137 -8.82 -7.32 17.58
CA CYS A 137 -9.63 -8.32 18.28
C CYS A 137 -10.09 -7.83 19.65
N GLY A 138 -9.18 -7.22 20.43
CA GLY A 138 -9.49 -6.66 21.74
C GLY A 138 -10.53 -5.53 21.65
N ALA A 139 -10.41 -4.64 20.67
CA ALA A 139 -11.39 -3.58 20.43
C ALA A 139 -12.78 -4.16 20.11
N THR A 140 -12.85 -5.11 19.17
CA THR A 140 -14.12 -5.75 18.78
C THR A 140 -14.75 -6.53 19.93
N TYR A 141 -13.95 -7.26 20.70
CA TYR A 141 -14.41 -7.97 21.89
C TYR A 141 -14.97 -7.02 22.95
N THR A 142 -14.26 -5.90 23.20
CA THR A 142 -14.68 -4.88 24.18
C THR A 142 -16.00 -4.22 23.75
N ILE A 143 -16.14 -3.90 22.46
CA ILE A 143 -17.40 -3.35 21.93
C ILE A 143 -18.54 -4.36 22.09
N GLY A 144 -18.30 -5.62 21.73
CA GLY A 144 -19.29 -6.69 21.88
C GLY A 144 -19.73 -6.91 23.33
N SER A 145 -18.79 -6.88 24.28
CA SER A 145 -19.09 -7.06 25.70
C SER A 145 -19.85 -5.88 26.29
N VAL A 146 -19.52 -4.63 25.93
CA VAL A 146 -20.24 -3.43 26.37
C VAL A 146 -21.67 -3.41 25.84
N LEU A 147 -21.89 -3.87 24.61
CA LEU A 147 -23.22 -3.95 24.00
C LEU A 147 -24.04 -5.15 24.48
N GLY A 148 -23.53 -5.97 25.40
CA GLY A 148 -24.24 -7.13 25.93
C GLY A 148 -24.34 -8.29 24.94
N VAL A 149 -23.51 -8.32 23.89
CA VAL A 149 -23.35 -9.47 23.00
C VAL A 149 -22.44 -10.49 23.69
N SER A 150 -22.87 -10.99 24.84
CA SER A 150 -22.22 -12.11 25.52
C SER A 150 -22.72 -13.40 24.87
N VAL A 151 -21.88 -14.02 24.04
CA VAL A 151 -22.11 -15.38 23.55
C VAL A 151 -21.94 -16.31 24.74
N SER A 152 -23.06 -16.91 25.17
CA SER A 152 -23.08 -18.01 26.14
C SER A 152 -22.64 -19.31 25.49
#